data_AF-A0A962THG6-F1
#
_entry.id   AF-A0A962THG6-F1
#
_cell.length_a   1.000
_cell.length_b   1.000
_cell.length_c   1.000
_cell.angle_alpha   90.00
_cell.angle_beta   90.00
_cell.angle_gamma   90.00
#
_symmetry.space_group_name_H-M   'P 1'
#
loop_
_entity.id
_entity.type
_entity.pdbx_description
1 polymer ?
#
loop_
_entity_poly.entity_id
_entity_poly.type
_entity_poly.pdbx_seq_one_letter_code
_entity_poly.pdbx_strand_id
1 'polypeptide(L)' 'MIGHLLEALIEPFLIDFAKGSGDFRKYEIAIRFNNGDRIEGSFRDQAKVREFLQFAAMQ' A
#
# COMPACT_ATOMS: atom_id res chain seq x y z
N MET A 1 10.61 -12.43 9.08
CA MET A 1 10.32 -13.19 7.84
C MET A 1 9.01 -12.79 7.16
N ILE A 2 8.03 -12.18 7.84
CA ILE A 2 6.74 -11.81 7.20
C ILE A 2 6.81 -10.54 6.33
N GLY A 3 7.71 -9.59 6.63
CA GLY A 3 7.86 -8.34 5.87
C GLY A 3 8.27 -8.52 4.41
N HIS A 4 9.15 -9.49 4.12
CA HIS A 4 9.55 -9.83 2.75
C HIS A 4 8.40 -10.38 1.89
N LEU A 5 7.43 -11.07 2.50
CA LEU A 5 6.29 -11.65 1.80
C LEU A 5 5.27 -10.57 1.41
N LEU A 6 5.11 -9.54 2.25
CA LEU A 6 4.25 -8.40 1.96
C LEU A 6 4.83 -7.51 0.86
N GLU A 7 6.14 -7.21 0.90
CA GLU A 7 6.79 -6.41 -0.17
C GLU A 7 6.63 -7.05 -1.55
N ALA A 8 6.81 -8.37 -1.65
CA ALA A 8 6.67 -9.11 -2.91
C ALA A 8 5.24 -9.14 -3.48
N LEU A 9 4.21 -9.00 -2.64
CA LEU A 9 2.80 -8.94 -3.06
C LEU A 9 2.33 -7.50 -3.36
N ILE A 10 2.93 -6.51 -2.70
CA ILE A 10 2.59 -5.10 -2.84
C ILE A 10 3.21 -4.48 -4.10
N GLU A 11 4.48 -4.80 -4.40
CA GLU A 11 5.19 -4.22 -5.54
C GLU A 11 4.48 -4.41 -6.89
N PRO A 12 3.98 -5.61 -7.25
CA PRO A 12 3.23 -5.80 -8.49
C PRO A 12 1.96 -4.95 -8.55
N PHE A 13 1.25 -4.82 -7.43
CA PHE A 13 -0.01 -4.09 -7.34
C PHE A 13 0.18 -2.57 -7.52
N LEU A 14 1.26 -2.00 -6.98
CA LEU A 14 1.60 -0.59 -7.16
C LEU A 14 2.03 -0.26 -8.59
N ILE A 15 2.75 -1.18 -9.25
CA ILE A 15 3.20 -0.99 -10.64
C ILE A 15 2.02 -0.99 -11.60
N ASP A 16 1.03 -1.86 -11.39
CA ASP A 16 -0.14 -1.92 -12.26
C ASP A 16 -1.08 -0.71 -12.07
N PHE A 17 -1.15 -0.13 -10.86
CA PHE A 17 -1.90 1.12 -10.63
C PHE A 17 -1.31 2.32 -11.39
N ALA A 18 0.01 2.38 -11.54
CA ALA A 18 0.70 3.47 -12.23
C ALA A 18 0.55 3.42 -13.77
N LYS A 19 0.09 2.31 -14.35
CA LYS A 19 -0.05 2.14 -15.81
C LYS A 19 -1.39 2.62 -16.38
N GLY A 20 -2.33 3.09 -15.53
CA GLY A 20 -3.60 3.67 -15.98
C GLY A 20 -3.41 5.00 -16.69
N SER A 21 -3.93 5.13 -17.91
CA SER A 21 -3.73 6.25 -18.85
C SER A 21 -4.47 7.55 -18.47
N GLY A 22 -4.32 8.02 -17.24
CA GLY A 22 -4.79 9.33 -16.78
C GLY A 22 -3.78 9.97 -15.84
N ASP A 23 -3.87 11.29 -15.64
CA ASP A 23 -2.98 11.98 -14.70
C ASP A 23 -3.08 11.34 -13.32
N PHE A 24 -2.02 10.65 -12.92
CA PHE A 24 -1.91 10.04 -11.60
C PHE A 24 -2.09 11.13 -10.53
N ARG A 25 -3.12 11.00 -9.69
CA ARG A 25 -3.46 12.03 -8.68
C ARG A 25 -2.88 11.71 -7.30
N LYS A 26 -3.13 10.49 -6.83
CA LYS A 26 -2.73 9.98 -5.51
C LYS A 26 -3.04 8.49 -5.38
N TYR A 27 -2.37 7.85 -4.43
CA TYR A 27 -2.69 6.55 -3.86
C TYR A 27 -3.70 6.71 -2.73
N GLU A 28 -4.72 5.87 -2.74
CA GLU A 28 -5.70 5.71 -1.65
C GLU A 28 -5.62 4.25 -1.18
N ILE A 29 -5.35 4.04 0.10
CA ILE A 29 -5.09 2.72 0.67
C ILE A 29 -6.00 2.51 1.87
N ALA A 30 -6.68 1.36 1.90
CA ALA A 30 -7.45 0.91 3.05
C ALA A 30 -7.08 -0.54 3.36
N ILE A 31 -6.66 -0.80 4.59
CA ILE A 31 -6.30 -2.12 5.09
C ILE A 31 -7.31 -2.50 6.17
N ARG A 32 -7.91 -3.67 6.02
CA ARG A 32 -8.81 -4.26 7.00
C ARG A 32 -8.15 -5.49 7.59
N PHE A 33 -7.96 -5.48 8.89
CA PHE A 33 -7.43 -6.60 9.64
C PHE A 33 -8.57 -7.57 9.98
N ASN A 34 -8.22 -8.83 10.20
CA ASN A 34 -9.17 -9.89 10.55
C ASN A 34 -9.79 -9.70 11.94
N ASN A 35 -9.16 -8.90 12.80
CA ASN A 35 -9.67 -8.50 14.12
C ASN A 35 -10.74 -7.40 14.05
N GLY A 36 -11.06 -6.90 12.85
CA GLY A 36 -12.05 -5.84 12.63
C GLY A 36 -11.45 -4.43 12.59
N ASP A 37 -10.15 -4.27 12.89
CA ASP A 37 -9.48 -2.98 12.78
C ASP A 37 -9.31 -2.55 11.33
N ARG A 38 -9.26 -1.23 11.13
CA ARG A 38 -9.06 -0.62 9.82
C ARG A 38 -8.09 0.53 9.92
N ILE A 39 -7.15 0.58 8.99
CA ILE A 39 -6.31 1.75 8.78
C ILE A 39 -6.42 2.23 7.33
N GLU A 40 -6.31 3.54 7.16
CA GLU A 40 -6.44 4.20 5.86
C GLU A 40 -5.32 5.21 5.67
N GLY A 41 -4.91 5.42 4.41
CA GLY A 41 -3.88 6.39 4.07
C GLY A 41 -4.03 6.90 2.64
N SER A 42 -3.84 8.21 2.48
CA SER A 42 -3.84 8.90 1.19
C SER A 42 -2.46 9.51 0.95
N PHE A 43 -1.80 9.12 -0.14
CA PHE A 43 -0.41 9.51 -0.42
C PHE A 43 -0.25 9.95 -1.87
N ARG A 44 0.57 10.97 -2.14
CA ARG A 44 0.97 11.32 -3.51
C ARG A 44 2.29 10.69 -3.94
N ASP A 45 3.06 10.20 -2.97
CA ASP A 45 4.39 9.64 -3.15
C ASP A 45 4.36 8.12 -2.88
N GLN A 46 4.90 7.36 -3.82
CA GLN A 46 5.01 5.91 -3.71
C GLN A 46 5.94 5.47 -2.56
N ALA A 47 6.96 6.26 -2.21
CA ALA A 47 7.81 5.99 -1.05
C ALA A 47 7.00 6.03 0.25
N LYS A 48 6.10 7.00 0.39
CA LYS A 48 5.19 7.12 1.54
C LYS A 48 4.16 5.99 1.62
N VAL A 49 3.72 5.50 0.47
CA VAL A 49 2.91 4.27 0.42
C VAL A 49 3.68 3.08 0.99
N ARG A 50 4.95 2.89 0.60
CA ARG A 50 5.76 1.78 1.11
C ARG A 50 5.99 1.87 2.62
N GLU A 51 6.34 3.05 3.14
CA GLU A 51 6.48 3.29 4.58
C GLU A 51 5.19 2.95 5.33
N PHE A 52 4.03 3.39 4.82
CA PHE A 52 2.72 3.10 5.43
C PHE A 52 2.42 1.59 5.47
N LEU A 53 2.69 0.88 4.38
CA LEU A 53 2.44 -0.55 4.30
C LEU A 53 3.40 -1.35 5.19
N GLN A 54 4.66 -0.93 5.32
CA GLN A 54 5.60 -1.52 6.26
C GLN A 54 5.17 -1.32 7.72
N PHE A 55 4.68 -0.13 8.07
CA PHE A 55 4.10 0.12 9.39
C PHE A 55 2.88 -0.79 9.65
N ALA A 56 1.97 -0.90 8.68
CA ALA A 56 0.79 -1.74 8.79
C ALA A 56 1.11 -3.22 8.97
N ALA A 57 2.19 -3.71 8.33
CA ALA A 57 2.66 -5.08 8.43
C ALA A 57 3.22 -5.46 9.82
N MET A 58 3.49 -4.46 10.66
CA MET A 58 4.01 -4.65 12.01
C MET A 58 2.90 -4.65 13.09
N GLN A 59 1.65 -4.35 12.72
CA GLN A 59 0.47 -4.43 13.59
C GLN A 59 -0.10 -5.85 13.58
#